data_AF-A0A6G1D7A9-F1
#
_entry.id   AF-A0A6G1D7A9-F1
#
_cell.length_a   1.000
_cell.length_b   1.000
_cell.length_c   1.000
_cell.angle_alpha   90.00
_cell.angle_beta   90.00
_cell.angle_gamma   90.00
#
_symmetry.space_group_name_H-M   'P 1'
#
loop_
_entity.id
_entity.type
_entity.pdbx_description
1 polymer ?
#
loop_
_entity_poly.entity_id
_entity_poly.type
_entity_poly.pdbx_seq_one_letter_code
_entity_poly.pdbx_strand_id
1 'polypeptide(L)'
;MDTPCDDGDRAFFAAATRVTIWNGEKASFWCSNWLSRMAFRFLTPKLYKYYKAKSRTVARALRNNTWIQDINHSHPVPLLQDYVAIWQLIDETDI
;
A
#
# COMPACT_ATOMS: atom_id res chain seq x y z
N MET A 1 10.17 -16.25 -35.47
CA MET A 1 10.74 -14.91 -35.24
C MET A 1 10.81 -14.73 -33.75
N ASP A 2 11.96 -15.04 -33.18
CA ASP A 2 12.23 -14.96 -31.75
C ASP A 2 12.63 -13.50 -31.45
N THR A 3 11.84 -12.78 -30.66
CA THR A 3 12.22 -11.42 -30.21
C THR A 3 13.33 -11.58 -29.17
N PRO A 4 14.55 -11.04 -29.39
CA PRO A 4 15.61 -11.12 -28.41
C PRO A 4 15.27 -10.14 -27.29
N CYS A 5 14.56 -10.62 -26.28
CA CYS A 5 14.38 -9.91 -25.03
C CYS A 5 15.43 -10.48 -24.08
N ASP A 6 16.64 -9.91 -24.14
CA ASP A 6 17.78 -10.33 -23.33
C ASP A 6 17.49 -10.08 -21.84
N ASP A 7 18.08 -10.91 -20.98
CA ASP A 7 17.87 -10.82 -19.52
C ASP A 7 18.33 -9.44 -18.98
N GLY A 8 19.32 -8.84 -19.65
CA GLY A 8 19.78 -7.47 -19.40
C GLY A 8 18.72 -6.41 -19.66
N ASP A 9 17.95 -6.51 -20.75
CA ASP A 9 16.86 -5.59 -21.06
C ASP A 9 15.70 -5.73 -20.08
N ARG A 10 15.43 -6.96 -19.62
CA ARG A 10 14.46 -7.23 -18.55
C ARG A 10 14.90 -6.65 -17.21
N ALA A 11 16.17 -6.77 -16.86
CA ALA A 11 16.72 -6.21 -15.62
C ALA A 11 16.72 -4.67 -15.67
N PHE A 12 17.04 -4.07 -16.83
CA PHE A 12 16.98 -2.63 -17.04
C PHE A 12 15.53 -2.13 -16.98
N PHE A 13 14.58 -2.83 -17.60
CA PHE A 13 13.16 -2.54 -17.45
C PHE A 13 12.70 -2.69 -16.00
N ALA A 14 13.12 -3.72 -15.26
CA ALA A 14 12.74 -3.89 -13.86
C ALA A 14 13.33 -2.80 -12.94
N ALA A 15 14.54 -2.34 -13.24
CA ALA A 15 15.20 -1.25 -12.51
C ALA A 15 14.63 0.13 -12.86
N ALA A 16 14.28 0.37 -14.12
CA ALA A 16 13.71 1.63 -14.62
C ALA A 16 12.19 1.74 -14.38
N THR A 17 11.49 0.62 -14.31
CA THR A 17 10.05 0.58 -14.07
C THR A 17 9.82 0.21 -12.60
N ARG A 18 9.65 1.21 -11.74
CA ARG A 18 9.03 1.00 -10.43
C ARG A 18 7.62 0.47 -10.72
N VAL A 19 7.43 -0.84 -10.62
CA VAL A 19 6.13 -1.51 -10.84
C VAL A 19 5.22 -1.14 -9.68
N THR A 20 4.73 0.09 -9.70
CA THR A 20 3.67 0.56 -8.81
C THR A 20 2.42 -0.14 -9.30
N ILE A 21 2.09 -1.30 -8.71
CA ILE A 21 1.01 -2.20 -9.11
C ILE A 21 -0.22 -1.40 -9.52
N TRP A 22 -0.37 -1.19 -10.84
CA TRP A 22 -1.50 -0.59 -11.53
C TRP A 22 -2.28 0.46 -10.72
N ASN A 23 -1.61 1.55 -10.34
CA ASN A 23 -2.22 2.68 -9.66
C ASN A 23 -2.96 2.32 -8.35
N GLY A 24 -2.66 1.15 -7.78
CA GLY A 24 -3.34 0.61 -6.62
C GLY A 24 -4.79 0.14 -6.85
N GLU A 25 -5.28 0.03 -8.09
CA GLU A 25 -6.70 -0.23 -8.35
C GLU A 25 -7.14 -1.66 -8.04
N LYS A 26 -6.23 -2.64 -8.17
CA LYS A 26 -6.49 -4.05 -7.85
C LYS A 26 -5.82 -4.51 -6.56
N ALA A 27 -4.82 -3.78 -6.08
CA ALA A 27 -4.12 -4.11 -4.83
C ALA A 27 -4.98 -3.71 -3.63
N SER A 28 -5.11 -4.60 -2.65
CA SER A 28 -5.79 -4.30 -1.39
C SER A 28 -4.89 -3.46 -0.51
N PHE A 29 -5.41 -2.37 0.05
CA PHE A 29 -4.60 -1.48 0.90
C PHE A 29 -3.98 -2.20 2.10
N TRP A 30 -4.70 -3.15 2.69
CA TRP A 30 -4.27 -3.86 3.90
C TRP A 30 -3.62 -5.21 3.67
N CYS A 31 -4.10 -5.95 2.67
CA CYS A 31 -3.70 -7.34 2.44
C CYS A 31 -2.59 -7.47 1.40
N SER A 32 -2.39 -6.47 0.54
CA SER A 32 -1.33 -6.49 -0.46
C SER A 32 -0.07 -5.82 0.07
N ASN A 33 1.07 -6.31 -0.38
CA ASN A 33 2.36 -5.72 -0.09
C ASN A 33 2.74 -4.71 -1.18
N TRP A 34 2.00 -3.60 -1.23
CA TRP A 34 2.14 -2.62 -2.31
C TRP A 34 3.09 -1.47 -1.96
N LEU A 35 3.39 -1.26 -0.67
CA LEU A 35 4.26 -0.19 -0.19
C LEU A 35 5.54 -0.66 0.50
N SER A 36 5.45 -1.77 1.25
CA SER A 36 6.55 -2.28 2.06
C SER A 36 7.06 -3.62 1.52
N ARG A 37 7.80 -4.37 2.33
CA ARG A 37 8.09 -5.80 2.11
C ARG A 37 7.02 -6.71 2.73
N MET A 38 6.16 -6.17 3.59
CA MET A 38 5.05 -6.88 4.24
C MET A 38 3.76 -6.07 4.18
N ALA A 39 2.61 -6.75 4.05
CA ALA A 39 1.30 -6.09 4.02
C ALA A 39 0.97 -5.42 5.36
N PHE A 40 0.30 -4.26 5.33
CA PHE A 40 0.02 -3.47 6.54
C PHE A 40 -0.77 -4.22 7.60
N ARG A 41 -1.60 -5.20 7.21
CA ARG A 41 -2.31 -6.07 8.16
C ARG A 41 -1.36 -6.78 9.15
N PHE A 42 -0.14 -7.11 8.72
CA PHE A 42 0.85 -7.77 9.57
C PHE A 42 1.67 -6.77 10.38
N LEU A 43 1.96 -5.59 9.82
CA LEU A 43 2.67 -4.51 10.51
C LEU A 43 1.81 -3.89 11.63
N THR A 44 0.52 -3.69 11.37
CA THR A 44 -0.41 -2.99 12.27
C THR A 44 -1.71 -3.79 12.45
N PRO A 45 -1.64 -4.99 13.07
CA PRO A 45 -2.81 -5.85 13.25
C PRO A 45 -3.87 -5.20 14.14
N LYS A 46 -3.46 -4.31 15.05
CA LYS A 46 -4.35 -3.52 15.90
C LYS A 46 -5.19 -2.57 15.04
N LEU A 47 -4.55 -1.73 14.22
CA LEU A 47 -5.23 -0.81 13.32
C LEU A 47 -6.15 -1.54 12.32
N TYR A 48 -5.69 -2.66 11.75
CA TYR A 48 -6.51 -3.49 10.86
C TYR A 48 -7.79 -4.02 11.54
N LYS A 49 -7.77 -4.29 12.85
CA LYS A 49 -8.96 -4.74 13.60
C LYS A 49 -10.05 -3.67 13.63
N TYR A 50 -9.67 -2.40 13.71
CA TYR A 50 -10.59 -1.25 13.79
C TYR A 50 -10.97 -0.69 12.41
N TYR A 51 -10.34 -1.16 11.34
CA TYR A 51 -10.64 -0.71 10.00
C TYR A 51 -11.95 -1.34 9.48
N LYS A 52 -12.89 -0.51 9.02
CA LYS A 52 -14.19 -0.98 8.53
C LYS A 52 -14.13 -1.47 7.08
N ALA A 53 -13.35 -0.83 6.21
CA ALA A 53 -13.39 -1.03 4.77
C ALA A 53 -12.33 -2.00 4.23
N LYS A 54 -12.10 -3.16 4.87
CA LYS A 54 -10.94 -4.07 4.62
C LYS A 54 -10.72 -4.51 3.16
N SER A 55 -11.76 -4.44 2.32
CA SER A 55 -11.69 -4.75 0.88
C SER A 55 -11.30 -3.56 -0.01
N ARG A 56 -11.01 -2.38 0.57
CA ARG A 56 -10.66 -1.19 -0.21
C ARG A 56 -9.31 -1.36 -0.91
N THR A 57 -9.27 -0.90 -2.14
CA THR A 57 -8.09 -0.89 -2.98
C THR A 57 -7.21 0.30 -2.65
N VAL A 58 -5.91 0.19 -2.91
CA VAL A 58 -4.93 1.24 -2.63
C VAL A 58 -5.31 2.56 -3.30
N ALA A 59 -5.72 2.53 -4.57
CA ALA A 59 -6.14 3.71 -5.33
C ALA A 59 -7.24 4.49 -4.59
N ARG A 60 -8.27 3.77 -4.14
CA ARG A 60 -9.41 4.36 -3.43
C ARG A 60 -9.02 4.84 -2.04
N ALA A 61 -8.19 4.08 -1.34
CA ALA A 61 -7.72 4.40 0.00
C ALA A 61 -6.89 5.70 0.01
N LEU A 62 -5.94 5.83 -0.92
CA LEU A 62 -5.09 7.02 -1.05
C LEU A 62 -5.83 8.23 -1.63
N ARG A 63 -6.81 8.02 -2.51
CA ARG A 63 -7.63 9.12 -3.05
C ARG A 63 -8.30 9.89 -1.90
N ASN A 64 -7.97 11.18 -1.79
CA ASN A 64 -8.42 12.09 -0.71
C ASN A 64 -8.11 11.60 0.71
N ASN A 65 -7.09 10.75 0.89
CA ASN A 65 -6.77 10.12 2.18
C ASN A 65 -8.02 9.49 2.84
N THR A 66 -8.92 8.91 2.04
CA THR A 66 -10.18 8.34 2.57
C THR A 66 -9.95 7.15 3.50
N TRP A 67 -8.78 6.52 3.42
CA TRP A 67 -8.36 5.47 4.34
C TRP A 67 -8.38 5.92 5.82
N ILE A 68 -8.15 7.21 6.09
CA ILE A 68 -8.24 7.78 7.45
C ILE A 68 -9.69 7.71 7.97
N GLN A 69 -10.65 8.02 7.10
CA GLN A 69 -12.08 8.08 7.44
C GLN A 69 -12.69 6.69 7.69
N ASP A 70 -12.09 5.65 7.12
CA ASP A 70 -12.54 4.27 7.29
C ASP A 70 -12.07 3.63 8.62
N ILE A 71 -11.21 4.31 9.36
CA ILE A 71 -10.77 3.89 10.70
C ILE A 71 -11.89 4.18 11.69
N ASN A 72 -12.28 3.18 12.48
CA ASN A 72 -13.29 3.40 13.51
C ASN A 72 -12.73 4.30 14.62
N HIS A 73 -13.15 5.57 14.64
CA HIS A 73 -12.73 6.61 15.61
C HIS A 73 -13.15 6.34 17.06
N SER A 74 -13.88 5.26 17.34
CA SER A 74 -14.40 4.96 18.68
C SER A 74 -13.30 4.71 19.74
N HIS A 75 -12.04 4.44 19.37
CA HIS A 75 -10.93 4.21 20.31
C HIS A 75 -9.58 4.76 19.80
N PRO A 76 -9.21 6.03 20.08
CA PRO A 76 -8.15 6.72 19.34
C PRO A 76 -6.70 6.53 19.84
N VAL A 77 -6.46 6.29 21.14
CA VAL A 77 -5.11 6.55 21.71
C VAL A 77 -4.01 5.60 21.21
N PRO A 78 -4.17 4.26 21.20
CA PRO A 78 -3.10 3.36 20.72
C PRO A 78 -3.03 3.24 19.19
N LEU A 79 -3.97 3.83 18.43
CA LEU A 79 -4.03 3.70 16.97
C LEU A 79 -3.30 4.83 16.23
N LEU A 80 -3.07 5.96 16.89
CA LEU A 80 -2.37 7.11 16.33
C LEU A 80 -0.92 6.78 15.94
N GLN A 81 -0.23 5.95 16.71
CA GLN A 81 1.15 5.54 16.39
C GLN A 81 1.19 4.67 15.13
N ASP A 82 0.33 3.65 15.06
CA ASP A 82 0.19 2.78 13.87
C ASP A 82 -0.20 3.62 12.63
N TYR A 83 -1.06 4.62 12.82
CA TYR A 83 -1.47 5.55 11.78
C TYR A 83 -0.30 6.39 11.24
N VAL A 84 0.45 7.05 12.13
CA VAL A 84 1.59 7.89 11.75
C VAL A 84 2.65 7.05 11.05
N ALA A 85 2.91 5.82 11.50
CA ALA A 85 3.86 4.92 10.86
C ALA A 85 3.47 4.60 9.40
N ILE A 86 2.19 4.30 9.13
CA ILE A 86 1.72 4.07 7.75
C ILE A 86 1.79 5.35 6.92
N TRP A 87 1.40 6.49 7.51
CA TRP A 87 1.43 7.76 6.80
C TRP A 87 2.85 8.17 6.41
N GLN A 88 3.83 8.03 7.30
CA GLN A 88 5.24 8.28 7.00
C GLN A 88 5.77 7.35 5.91
N LEU A 89 5.39 6.07 5.93
CA LEU A 89 5.75 5.14 4.86
C LEU A 89 5.19 5.61 3.51
N ILE A 90 3.94 6.09 3.48
CA ILE A 90 3.29 6.62 2.25
C ILE A 90 3.94 7.93 1.81
N ASP A 91 4.37 8.79 2.74
CA ASP A 91 5.02 10.06 2.43
C ASP A 91 6.46 9.86 1.92
N GLU A 92 7.20 8.91 2.50
CA GLU A 92 8.56 8.56 2.07
C GLU A 92 8.58 7.91 0.68
N THR A 93 7.51 7.19 0.34
CA THR A 93 7.34 6.64 -0.98
C THR A 93 6.58 7.67 -1.82
N ASP A 94 7.27 8.38 -2.71
CA ASP A 94 6.60 9.25 -3.69
C ASP A 94 5.70 8.38 -4.60
N ILE A 95 4.39 8.31 -4.31
CA ILE A 95 3.34 7.51 -5.00
C ILE A 95 2.07 8.32 -5.20
#